data_AF-A0A353T5X9-F1
#
_entry.id   AF-A0A353T5X9-F1
#
_cell.length_a   1.000
_cell.length_b   1.000
_cell.length_c   1.000
_cell.angle_alpha   90.00
_cell.angle_beta   90.00
_cell.angle_gamma   90.00
#
_symmetry.space_group_name_H-M   'P 1'
#
loop_
_entity.id
_entity.type
_entity.pdbx_description
1 polymer ?
#
loop_
_entity_poly.entity_id
_entity_poly.type
_entity_poly.pdbx_seq_one_letter_code
_entity_poly.pdbx_strand_id
1 'polypeptide(L)'
;RYHHSFPVSYLPAGRDATVSYGSADFKFRNNRKTPVFFHTYRKGNLVYVDLYGEPVPNSGSYKLVTDLLETIPAPEPKKVLDTKGKYVAASGGQKVHVKSRTGYRLNTYRVKYENGKQVSTELLCRNFYQPIQGIIYYR
;
A
#
# COMPACT_ATOMS: atom_id res chain seq x y z
N ARG A 1 -4.70 -9.86 3.93
CA ARG A 1 -4.25 -8.48 3.63
C ARG A 1 -5.03 -7.99 2.43
N TYR A 2 -5.56 -6.77 2.50
CA TYR A 2 -6.13 -6.06 1.36
C TYR A 2 -5.23 -4.86 1.07
N HIS A 3 -5.01 -4.55 -0.21
CA HIS A 3 -4.32 -3.33 -0.63
C HIS A 3 -5.37 -2.31 -1.07
N HIS A 4 -4.99 -1.04 -1.12
CA HIS A 4 -5.81 0.01 -1.73
C HIS A 4 -6.06 -0.30 -3.21
N SER A 5 -7.09 0.31 -3.80
CA SER A 5 -7.40 0.13 -5.23
C SER A 5 -6.26 0.57 -6.17
N PHE A 6 -5.37 1.45 -5.71
CA PHE A 6 -4.17 1.90 -6.42
C PHE A 6 -3.04 2.22 -5.42
N PRO A 7 -1.77 2.25 -5.85
CA PRO A 7 -0.64 2.54 -4.96
C PRO A 7 -0.76 3.91 -4.27
N VAL A 8 -0.48 3.94 -2.98
CA VAL A 8 -0.36 5.19 -2.20
C VAL A 8 0.92 5.93 -2.54
N SER A 9 0.94 7.26 -2.41
CA SER A 9 2.07 8.09 -2.85
C SER A 9 3.28 8.07 -1.92
N TYR A 10 3.10 7.70 -0.65
CA TYR A 10 4.12 7.82 0.40
C TYR A 10 4.88 6.51 0.67
N LEU A 11 4.53 5.41 0.00
CA LEU A 11 5.22 4.13 0.09
C LEU A 11 5.33 3.47 -1.29
N PRO A 12 6.37 2.64 -1.52
CA PRO A 12 6.42 1.78 -2.69
C PRO A 12 5.17 0.89 -2.81
N ALA A 13 4.71 0.67 -4.04
CA ALA A 13 3.57 -0.20 -4.32
C ALA A 13 3.79 -1.62 -3.76
N GLY A 14 2.75 -2.23 -3.20
CA GLY A 14 2.83 -3.54 -2.53
C GLY A 14 3.17 -3.51 -1.04
N ARG A 15 3.46 -2.34 -0.47
CA ARG A 15 3.84 -2.20 0.95
C ARG A 15 2.78 -1.53 1.82
N ASP A 16 1.62 -1.20 1.26
CA ASP A 16 0.55 -0.53 1.99
C ASP A 16 -0.08 -1.46 3.03
N ALA A 17 -0.50 -0.93 4.17
CA ALA A 17 -1.31 -1.68 5.12
C ALA A 17 -2.74 -1.14 5.07
N THR A 18 -3.72 -2.03 5.13
CA THR A 18 -5.10 -1.62 5.39
C THR A 18 -5.24 -1.36 6.89
N VAL A 19 -5.50 -0.12 7.27
CA VAL A 19 -6.04 0.25 8.57
C VAL A 19 -7.45 0.77 8.32
N SER A 20 -8.45 0.16 8.94
CA SER A 20 -9.83 0.59 8.82
C SER A 20 -10.49 0.54 10.20
N TYR A 21 -10.56 1.71 10.85
CA TYR A 21 -11.10 1.83 12.20
C TYR A 21 -12.54 1.27 12.25
N GLY A 22 -12.83 0.44 13.26
CA GLY A 22 -14.14 -0.19 13.43
C GLY A 22 -14.43 -1.41 12.54
N SER A 23 -13.54 -1.80 11.61
CA SER A 23 -13.76 -2.97 10.74
C SER A 23 -12.55 -3.90 10.65
N ALA A 24 -11.36 -3.38 10.35
CA ALA A 24 -10.13 -4.15 10.26
C ALA A 24 -9.24 -3.86 11.48
N ASP A 25 -9.08 -4.86 12.34
CA ASP A 25 -8.28 -4.77 13.55
C ASP A 25 -7.17 -5.83 13.56
N PHE A 26 -5.94 -5.41 13.87
CA PHE A 26 -4.80 -6.33 13.93
C PHE A 26 -4.77 -7.01 15.30
N LYS A 27 -5.13 -8.29 15.32
CA LYS A 27 -5.11 -9.12 16.52
C LYS A 27 -3.93 -10.07 16.49
N PHE A 28 -3.20 -10.13 17.59
CA PHE A 28 -2.13 -11.11 17.78
C PHE A 28 -2.27 -11.74 19.17
N ARG A 29 -1.70 -12.94 19.32
CA ARG A 29 -1.61 -13.66 20.59
C ARG A 29 -0.14 -13.84 20.93
N ASN A 30 0.25 -13.46 22.15
CA ASN A 30 1.55 -13.87 22.68
C ASN A 30 1.52 -15.38 22.92
N ASN A 31 2.26 -16.13 22.10
CA ASN A 31 2.40 -17.58 22.20
C ASN A 31 3.63 -18.01 23.03
N ARG A 32 4.36 -17.06 23.62
CA ARG A 32 5.50 -17.32 24.48
C ARG A 32 5.06 -17.66 25.90
N LYS A 33 5.95 -18.34 26.61
CA LYS A 33 5.82 -18.57 28.07
C LYS A 33 6.14 -17.32 28.88
N THR A 34 6.80 -16.34 28.26
CA THR A 34 7.26 -15.08 28.85
C THR A 34 6.40 -13.90 28.37
N PRO A 35 6.24 -12.85 29.19
CA PRO A 35 5.48 -11.66 28.80
C PRO A 35 6.19 -10.89 27.66
N VAL A 36 5.40 -10.19 26.85
CA VAL A 36 5.85 -9.25 25.83
C VAL A 36 5.26 -7.88 26.17
N PHE A 37 6.10 -6.86 26.19
CA PHE A 37 5.71 -5.49 26.48
C PHE A 37 5.86 -4.63 25.24
N PHE A 38 4.86 -3.80 24.97
CA PHE A 38 4.87 -2.83 23.89
C PHE A 38 5.10 -1.44 24.47
N HIS A 39 6.10 -0.75 23.95
CA HIS A 39 6.29 0.67 24.20
C HIS A 39 6.13 1.39 22.87
N THR A 40 5.16 2.30 22.79
CA THR A 40 4.86 3.03 21.55
C THR A 40 5.01 4.52 21.80
N TYR A 41 5.65 5.20 20.84
CA TYR A 41 5.82 6.64 20.92
C TYR A 41 5.88 7.25 19.51
N ARG A 42 5.67 8.56 19.44
CA ARG A 42 5.76 9.33 18.20
C ARG A 42 6.95 10.28 18.30
N LYS A 43 7.71 10.39 17.22
CA LYS A 43 8.71 11.47 17.04
C LYS A 43 8.53 12.08 15.65
N GLY A 44 8.11 13.35 15.60
CA GLY A 44 7.78 14.00 14.33
C GLY A 44 6.65 13.29 13.61
N ASN A 45 6.85 12.86 12.37
CA ASN A 45 5.84 12.11 11.59
C ASN A 45 6.05 10.60 11.61
N LEU A 46 6.88 10.10 12.53
CA LEU A 46 7.18 8.69 12.69
C LEU A 46 6.55 8.13 13.97
N VAL A 47 5.99 6.93 13.85
CA VAL A 47 5.52 6.11 14.97
C VAL A 47 6.52 5.00 15.19
N TYR A 48 6.93 4.84 16.43
CA TYR A 48 7.85 3.81 16.90
C TYR A 48 7.09 2.83 17.78
N VAL A 49 7.42 1.56 17.62
CA VAL A 49 6.87 0.45 18.41
C VAL A 49 8.05 -0.41 18.83
N ASP A 50 8.46 -0.26 20.09
CA ASP A 50 9.47 -1.11 20.70
C ASP A 50 8.77 -2.31 21.33
N LEU A 51 9.29 -3.51 21.06
CA LEU A 51 8.80 -4.76 21.63
C LEU A 51 9.87 -5.31 22.57
N TYR A 52 9.57 -5.34 23.86
CA TYR A 52 10.43 -5.94 24.88
C TYR A 52 9.92 -7.32 25.27
N GLY A 53 10.83 -8.21 25.62
CA GLY A 53 10.52 -9.55 26.07
C GLY A 53 11.78 -10.41 26.10
N GLU A 54 11.59 -11.71 26.25
CA GLU A 54 12.67 -12.69 26.14
C GLU A 54 13.36 -12.59 24.76
N PRO A 55 14.70 -12.49 24.70
CA PRO A 55 15.43 -12.39 23.45
C PRO A 55 15.06 -13.49 22.45
N VAL A 56 14.91 -13.12 21.18
CA VAL A 56 14.68 -14.10 20.12
C VAL A 56 16.03 -14.66 19.67
N PRO A 57 16.29 -15.98 19.77
CA PRO A 57 17.51 -16.57 19.23
C PRO A 57 17.62 -16.26 17.73
N ASN A 58 18.84 -16.02 17.24
CA ASN A 58 19.10 -15.64 15.84
C ASN A 58 18.27 -14.41 15.42
N SER A 59 18.21 -13.42 16.31
CA SER A 59 17.58 -12.13 16.04
C SER A 59 18.26 -11.47 14.85
N GLY A 60 17.44 -11.07 13.88
CA GLY A 60 17.86 -10.36 12.68
C GLY A 60 16.90 -9.22 12.38
N SER A 61 17.02 -8.65 11.19
CA SER A 61 16.05 -7.68 10.69
C SER A 61 15.22 -8.29 9.56
N TYR A 62 13.97 -7.84 9.45
CA TYR A 62 13.12 -8.15 8.31
C TYR A 62 12.94 -6.91 7.46
N LYS A 63 13.00 -7.08 6.13
CA LYS A 63 12.65 -6.04 5.16
C LYS A 63 11.56 -6.55 4.23
N LEU A 64 10.70 -5.63 3.82
CA LEU A 64 9.77 -5.86 2.71
C LEU A 64 10.47 -5.47 1.41
N VAL A 65 10.53 -6.40 0.47
CA VAL A 65 11.05 -6.20 -0.88
C VAL A 65 9.93 -6.45 -1.87
N THR A 66 9.87 -5.65 -2.92
CA THR A 66 8.79 -5.66 -3.91
C THR A 66 9.40 -5.94 -5.27
N ASP A 67 8.84 -6.90 -5.98
CA ASP A 67 9.23 -7.29 -7.33
C ASP A 67 8.11 -6.92 -8.30
N LEU A 68 8.40 -5.99 -9.21
CA LEU A 68 7.44 -5.50 -10.19
C LEU A 68 7.42 -6.45 -11.39
N LEU A 69 6.29 -7.13 -11.57
CA LEU A 69 6.12 -8.11 -12.65
C LEU A 69 5.60 -7.45 -13.93
N GLU A 70 4.66 -6.51 -13.79
CA GLU A 70 3.98 -5.89 -14.92
C GLU A 70 3.52 -4.47 -14.58
N THR A 71 3.68 -3.56 -15.54
CA THR A 71 3.06 -2.24 -15.55
C THR A 71 2.01 -2.19 -16.65
N ILE A 72 0.76 -1.92 -16.27
CA ILE A 72 -0.38 -1.99 -17.18
C ILE A 72 -0.88 -0.57 -17.45
N PRO A 73 -0.74 -0.03 -18.67
CA PRO A 73 -1.14 1.33 -18.97
C PRO A 73 -2.63 1.54 -18.68
N ALA A 74 -2.96 2.75 -18.23
CA ALA A 74 -4.36 3.12 -18.07
C ALA A 74 -5.04 3.22 -19.44
N PRO A 75 -6.30 2.77 -19.58
CA PRO A 75 -7.08 3.07 -20.77
C PRO A 75 -7.22 4.58 -21.00
N GLU A 76 -7.43 4.96 -22.25
CA GLU A 76 -7.79 6.33 -22.60
C GLU A 76 -9.00 6.80 -21.78
N PRO A 77 -8.96 8.03 -21.23
CA PRO A 77 -10.01 8.51 -20.37
C PRO A 77 -11.33 8.62 -21.15
N LYS A 78 -12.41 8.20 -20.50
CA LYS A 78 -13.76 8.35 -21.04
C LYS A 78 -14.12 9.83 -21.06
N LYS A 79 -14.35 10.39 -22.25
CA LYS A 79 -14.88 11.74 -22.43
C LYS A 79 -16.40 11.72 -22.32
N VAL A 80 -16.95 12.59 -21.45
CA VAL A 80 -18.38 12.68 -21.18
C VAL A 80 -18.84 14.13 -21.37
N LEU A 81 -19.82 14.35 -22.23
CA LEU A 81 -20.40 15.68 -22.43
C LEU A 81 -21.19 16.09 -21.19
N ASP A 82 -20.89 17.25 -20.62
CA ASP A 82 -21.56 17.83 -19.47
C ASP A 82 -22.70 18.75 -19.90
N THR A 83 -23.83 18.15 -20.28
CA THR A 83 -25.01 18.85 -20.80
C THR A 83 -25.63 19.83 -19.80
N LYS A 84 -25.44 19.59 -18.50
CA LYS A 84 -26.00 20.42 -17.42
C LYS A 84 -25.01 21.46 -16.89
N GLY A 85 -23.76 21.46 -17.37
CA GLY A 85 -22.71 22.36 -16.87
C GLY A 85 -22.36 22.16 -15.39
N LYS A 86 -22.58 20.96 -14.84
CA LYS A 86 -22.32 20.67 -13.41
C LYS A 86 -20.83 20.64 -13.08
N TYR A 87 -20.02 20.22 -14.04
CA TYR A 87 -18.58 19.99 -13.91
C TYR A 87 -17.77 21.00 -14.74
N VAL A 88 -18.30 21.46 -15.88
CA VAL A 88 -17.64 22.38 -16.80
C VAL A 88 -18.54 23.61 -17.03
N ALA A 89 -18.10 24.76 -16.54
CA ALA A 89 -18.88 26.00 -16.59
C ALA A 89 -18.94 26.63 -18.00
N ALA A 90 -17.81 26.69 -18.70
CA ALA A 90 -17.67 27.35 -20.00
C ALA A 90 -17.62 26.34 -21.16
N SER A 91 -18.23 26.70 -22.30
CA SER A 91 -18.08 25.98 -23.57
C SER A 91 -16.61 25.97 -24.03
N GLY A 92 -16.16 24.83 -24.53
CA GLY A 92 -14.75 24.55 -24.86
C GLY A 92 -13.92 24.07 -23.66
N GLY A 93 -14.48 24.06 -22.45
CA GLY A 93 -13.79 23.65 -21.23
C GLY A 93 -13.73 22.13 -21.04
N GLN A 94 -12.78 21.69 -20.20
CA GLN A 94 -12.68 20.30 -19.76
C GLN A 94 -12.37 20.21 -18.26
N LYS A 95 -12.87 19.15 -17.60
CA LYS A 95 -12.56 18.84 -16.20
C LYS A 95 -12.24 17.35 -16.03
N VAL A 96 -11.05 17.06 -15.53
CA VAL A 96 -10.68 15.71 -15.08
C VAL A 96 -11.44 15.42 -13.79
N HIS A 97 -12.41 14.52 -13.85
CA HIS A 97 -13.18 14.08 -12.69
C HIS A 97 -12.55 12.88 -12.01
N VAL A 98 -12.10 11.91 -12.80
CA VAL A 98 -11.30 10.76 -12.34
C VAL A 98 -10.00 10.76 -13.12
N LYS A 99 -8.87 10.81 -12.43
CA LYS A 99 -7.55 10.71 -13.07
C LYS A 99 -7.30 9.27 -13.51
N SER A 100 -6.89 9.07 -14.76
CA SER A 100 -6.40 7.76 -15.23
C SER A 100 -5.20 7.33 -14.40
N ARG A 101 -5.13 6.06 -14.00
CA ARG A 101 -4.01 5.51 -13.22
C ARG A 101 -3.55 4.19 -13.81
N THR A 102 -2.25 4.07 -13.98
CA THR A 102 -1.58 2.83 -14.39
C THR A 102 -1.81 1.74 -13.35
N GLY A 103 -2.06 0.53 -13.84
CA GLY A 103 -2.15 -0.68 -13.02
C GLY A 103 -0.80 -1.37 -12.86
N TYR A 104 -0.70 -2.27 -11.89
CA TYR A 104 0.54 -2.99 -11.59
C TYR A 104 0.26 -4.41 -11.12
N ARG A 105 1.06 -5.37 -11.60
CA ARG A 105 1.23 -6.68 -10.94
C ARG A 105 2.58 -6.72 -10.26
N LEU A 106 2.60 -7.06 -8.99
CA LEU A 106 3.84 -7.15 -8.23
C LEU A 106 3.76 -8.16 -7.11
N ASN A 107 4.89 -8.78 -6.78
CA ASN A 107 5.04 -9.64 -5.63
C ASN A 107 5.70 -8.86 -4.48
N THR A 108 5.31 -9.16 -3.25
CA THR A 108 5.96 -8.62 -2.05
C THR A 108 6.52 -9.76 -1.24
N TYR A 109 7.80 -9.65 -0.89
CA TYR A 109 8.57 -10.64 -0.17
C TYR A 109 8.99 -10.11 1.20
N ARG A 110 9.03 -11.01 2.18
CA ARG A 110 9.71 -10.81 3.46
C ARG A 110 11.10 -11.39 3.35
N VAL A 111 12.12 -10.54 3.53
CA VAL A 111 13.52 -10.94 3.49
C VAL A 111 14.10 -10.84 4.90
N LYS A 112 14.65 -11.93 5.42
CA LYS A 112 15.35 -11.96 6.72
C LYS A 112 16.83 -11.71 6.51
N TYR A 113 17.40 -10.83 7.32
CA TYR A 113 18.83 -10.56 7.38
C TYR A 113 19.37 -10.88 8.77
N GLU A 114 20.45 -11.65 8.83
CA GLU A 114 21.23 -11.91 10.06
C GLU A 114 22.67 -11.46 9.81
N ASN A 115 23.25 -10.67 10.72
CA ASN A 115 24.61 -10.12 10.58
C ASN A 115 24.84 -9.43 9.22
N GLY A 116 23.82 -8.71 8.72
CA GLY A 116 23.85 -8.02 7.43
C GLY A 116 23.69 -8.92 6.19
N LYS A 117 23.70 -10.25 6.34
CA LYS A 117 23.53 -11.20 5.23
C LYS A 117 22.08 -11.63 5.11
N GLN A 118 21.59 -11.71 3.86
CA GLN A 118 20.27 -12.28 3.58
C GLN A 118 20.30 -13.79 3.86
N VAL A 119 19.42 -14.25 4.75
CA VAL A 119 19.34 -15.67 5.16
C VAL A 119 18.06 -16.34 4.70
N SER A 120 16.99 -15.60 4.42
CA SER A 120 15.77 -16.15 3.83
C SER A 120 14.97 -15.13 3.04
N THR A 121 14.17 -15.63 2.10
CA THR A 121 13.18 -14.85 1.34
C THR A 121 11.90 -15.65 1.26
N GLU A 122 10.78 -15.00 1.60
CA GLU A 122 9.46 -15.61 1.64
C GLU A 122 8.48 -14.73 0.87
N LEU A 123 7.73 -15.30 -0.07
CA LEU A 123 6.65 -14.58 -0.75
C LEU A 123 5.52 -14.31 0.24
N LEU A 124 5.29 -13.05 0.59
CA LEU A 124 4.19 -12.66 1.48
C LEU A 124 2.87 -12.53 0.74
N CYS A 125 2.87 -11.87 -0.42
CA CYS A 125 1.65 -11.68 -1.20
C CYS A 125 1.94 -11.35 -2.66
N ARG A 126 0.97 -11.69 -3.51
CA ARG A 126 0.85 -11.22 -4.89
C ARG A 126 -0.16 -10.08 -4.90
N ASN A 127 0.17 -8.96 -5.52
CA ASN A 127 -0.67 -7.77 -5.59
C ASN A 127 -1.07 -7.52 -7.04
N PHE A 128 -2.30 -7.06 -7.23
CA PHE A 128 -2.79 -6.60 -8.52
C PHE A 128 -3.58 -5.30 -8.35
N TYR A 129 -2.95 -4.19 -8.72
CA TYR A 129 -3.61 -2.90 -8.82
C TYR A 129 -4.19 -2.78 -10.22
N GLN A 130 -5.52 -2.74 -10.33
CA GLN A 130 -6.17 -2.58 -11.63
C GLN A 130 -5.91 -1.19 -12.19
N PRO A 131 -5.64 -1.05 -13.51
CA PRO A 131 -5.58 0.26 -14.13
C PRO A 131 -6.95 0.93 -14.02
N ILE A 132 -6.96 2.24 -13.76
CA ILE A 132 -8.18 3.03 -13.64
C ILE A 132 -8.33 3.86 -14.90
N GLN A 133 -9.43 3.64 -15.62
CA GLN A 133 -9.84 4.53 -16.71
C GLN A 133 -10.32 5.85 -16.12
N GLY A 134 -9.70 6.95 -16.55
CA GLY A 134 -10.10 8.29 -16.15
C GLY A 134 -11.44 8.70 -16.76
N ILE A 135 -12.02 9.76 -16.19
CA ILE A 135 -13.24 10.40 -16.69
C ILE A 135 -12.95 11.89 -16.86
N ILE A 136 -13.18 12.39 -18.08
CA ILE A 136 -13.05 13.82 -18.41
C ILE A 136 -14.42 14.32 -18.84
N TYR A 137 -14.96 15.29 -18.10
CA TYR A 137 -16.12 16.03 -18.55
C TYR A 137 -15.68 17.14 -19.51
N TYR A 138 -16.45 17.37 -20.57
CA TYR A 138 -16.24 18.47 -21.50
C TYR A 138 -17.57 19.16 -21.81
N ARG A 139 -17.52 20.41 -22.26
CA ARG A 139 -18.70 21.18 -22.68
C ARG A 139 -18.38 22.02 -23.90
#